data_AF-A0A0S7XNA5-F1
#
_entry.id   AF-A0A0S7XNA5-F1
#
_cell.length_a   1.000
_cell.length_b   1.000
_cell.length_c   1.000
_cell.angle_alpha   90.00
_cell.angle_beta   90.00
_cell.angle_gamma   90.00
#
_symmetry.space_group_name_H-M   'P 1'
#
loop_
_entity.id
_entity.type
_entity.pdbx_description
1 polymer ?
#
loop_
_entity_poly.entity_id
_entity_poly.type
_entity_poly.pdbx_seq_one_letter_code
_entity_poly.pdbx_strand_id
1 'polypeptide(L)'
;MAFLLSLILLIALTAGFLLFFYRNPERVPPAGDVILCPADGLIVDLSEEEGWKKIAIFMNLQDVHVQWVPYPGKVISIEKIDGPARPGFMPEASKNKQVVTTLETSLG
;
A
#
# COMPACT_ATOMS: atom_id res chain seq x y z
N MET A 1 -40.88 10.80 -1.96
CA MET A 1 -39.94 11.66 -1.19
C MET A 1 -38.92 10.83 -0.41
N ALA A 2 -39.33 9.92 0.48
CA ALA A 2 -38.41 9.11 1.29
C ALA A 2 -37.40 8.29 0.46
N PHE A 3 -37.84 7.62 -0.61
CA PHE A 3 -36.94 6.85 -1.49
C PHE A 3 -35.83 7.70 -2.12
N LEU A 4 -36.17 8.91 -2.59
CA LEU A 4 -35.21 9.82 -3.20
C LEU A 4 -34.18 10.32 -2.17
N LEU A 5 -34.63 10.63 -0.95
CA LEU A 5 -33.73 11.02 0.14
C LEU A 5 -32.79 9.89 0.54
N SER A 6 -33.28 8.64 0.64
CA SER A 6 -32.45 7.47 0.92
C SER A 6 -31.40 7.23 -0.17
N LEU A 7 -31.78 7.41 -1.45
CA LEU A 7 -30.86 7.27 -2.58
C LEU A 7 -29.77 8.36 -2.55
N ILE A 8 -30.15 9.61 -2.31
CA ILE A 8 -29.20 10.72 -2.18
C ILE A 8 -28.22 10.47 -1.03
N LEU A 9 -28.74 10.02 0.13
CA LEU A 9 -27.90 9.70 1.29
C LEU A 9 -26.89 8.58 0.97
N LEU A 10 -27.35 7.50 0.32
CA LEU A 10 -26.46 6.40 -0.07
C LEU A 10 -25.37 6.88 -1.03
N ILE A 11 -25.71 7.69 -2.03
CA ILE A 11 -24.75 8.26 -2.98
C ILE A 11 -23.75 9.16 -2.24
N ALA A 12 -24.22 10.03 -1.35
CA ALA A 12 -23.36 10.94 -0.58
C ALA A 12 -22.40 10.17 0.33
N LEU A 13 -22.86 9.15 1.04
CA LEU A 13 -22.02 8.29 1.88
C LEU A 13 -20.98 7.53 1.06
N THR A 14 -21.39 6.98 -0.09
CA THR A 14 -20.47 6.25 -0.98
C THR A 14 -19.42 7.19 -1.57
N ALA A 15 -19.82 8.37 -2.04
CA ALA A 15 -18.89 9.38 -2.54
C ALA A 15 -17.92 9.84 -1.45
N GLY A 16 -18.41 10.11 -0.24
CA GLY A 16 -17.58 10.47 0.92
C GLY A 16 -16.57 9.38 1.27
N PHE A 17 -17.00 8.12 1.27
CA PHE A 17 -16.12 6.97 1.50
C PHE A 17 -15.03 6.87 0.41
N LEU A 18 -15.39 7.00 -0.86
CA LEU A 18 -14.41 6.92 -1.97
C LEU A 18 -13.39 8.06 -1.90
N LEU A 19 -13.84 9.29 -1.61
CA LEU A 19 -12.94 10.43 -1.39
C LEU A 19 -11.98 10.19 -0.23
N PHE A 20 -12.47 9.60 0.88
CA PHE A 20 -11.64 9.26 2.02
C PHE A 20 -10.66 8.11 1.72
N PHE A 21 -11.09 7.07 1.01
CA PHE A 21 -10.30 5.89 0.69
C PHE A 21 -9.17 6.20 -0.30
N TYR A 22 -9.45 7.01 -1.32
CA TYR A 22 -8.48 7.44 -2.34
C TYR A 22 -7.75 8.74 -1.98
N ARG A 23 -7.79 9.18 -0.72
CA ARG A 23 -7.08 10.39 -0.29
C ARG A 23 -5.57 10.22 -0.48
N ASN A 24 -4.90 11.33 -0.81
CA ASN A 24 -3.44 11.40 -0.88
C ASN A 24 -2.96 12.62 -0.08
N PRO A 25 -2.76 12.51 1.24
CA PRO A 25 -2.33 13.62 2.06
C PRO A 25 -0.89 14.01 1.74
N GLU A 26 -0.58 15.30 1.83
CA GLU A 26 0.81 15.78 1.77
C GLU A 26 1.61 15.23 2.95
N ARG A 27 2.87 14.86 2.70
CA ARG A 27 3.80 14.32 3.71
C ARG A 27 5.11 15.08 3.68
N VAL A 28 5.64 15.36 4.86
CA VAL A 28 6.97 15.94 5.04
C VAL A 28 7.88 14.82 5.54
N PRO A 29 8.84 14.34 4.73
CA PRO A 29 9.77 13.33 5.19
C PRO A 29 10.71 13.93 6.26
N PRO A 30 11.18 13.11 7.23
CA PRO A 30 12.26 13.52 8.12
C PRO A 30 13.51 13.88 7.32
N ALA A 31 14.33 14.79 7.87
CA ALA A 31 15.62 15.14 7.26
C ALA A 31 16.64 13.99 7.39
N GLY A 32 17.55 13.91 6.42
CA GLY A 32 18.67 12.97 6.42
C GLY A 32 18.55 11.85 5.38
N ASP A 33 19.56 10.99 5.35
CA ASP A 33 19.63 9.84 4.46
C ASP A 33 19.02 8.61 5.15
N VAL A 34 17.69 8.47 5.04
CA VAL A 34 16.91 7.48 5.77
C VAL A 34 15.96 6.72 4.85
N ILE A 35 15.77 5.42 5.13
CA ILE A 35 14.73 4.62 4.49
C ILE A 35 13.40 4.98 5.13
N LEU A 36 12.44 5.40 4.31
CA LEU A 36 11.09 5.74 4.73
C LEU A 36 10.17 4.53 4.67
N CYS A 37 9.09 4.57 5.44
CA CYS A 37 8.02 3.60 5.32
C CYS A 37 7.31 3.80 3.95
N PRO A 38 7.18 2.75 3.12
CA PRO A 38 6.61 2.89 1.77
C PRO A 38 5.08 3.01 1.77
N ALA A 39 4.40 2.65 2.86
CA ALA A 39 2.94 2.65 2.95
C ALA A 39 2.46 2.93 4.38
N ASP A 40 1.22 3.40 4.52
CA ASP A 40 0.52 3.35 5.81
C ASP A 40 0.01 1.94 6.08
N GLY A 41 0.12 1.49 7.32
CA GLY A 41 -0.48 0.23 7.73
C GLY A 41 0.18 -0.37 8.96
N LEU A 42 -0.08 -1.66 9.16
CA LEU A 42 0.47 -2.46 10.24
C LEU A 42 1.59 -3.36 9.70
N ILE A 43 2.73 -3.39 10.38
CA ILE A 43 3.77 -4.40 10.11
C ILE A 43 3.22 -5.77 10.55
N VAL A 44 3.10 -6.69 9.60
CA VAL A 44 2.57 -8.05 9.82
C VAL A 44 3.62 -9.15 9.69
N ASP A 45 4.78 -8.84 9.11
CA ASP A 45 5.91 -9.76 9.03
C ASP A 45 7.24 -8.97 9.09
N LEU A 46 8.18 -9.47 9.88
CA LEU A 46 9.57 -9.03 9.96
C LEU A 46 10.44 -10.29 9.95
N SER A 47 10.99 -10.60 8.79
CA SER A 47 11.67 -11.87 8.55
C SER A 47 12.93 -11.66 7.70
N GLU A 48 13.69 -12.74 7.51
CA GLU A 48 14.83 -12.77 6.62
C GLU A 48 14.54 -13.79 5.51
N GLU A 49 14.62 -13.36 4.25
CA GLU A 49 14.39 -14.20 3.07
C GLU A 49 15.57 -14.05 2.12
N GLU A 50 16.24 -15.16 1.80
CA GLU A 50 17.36 -15.20 0.84
C GLU A 50 18.51 -14.22 1.19
N GLY A 51 18.74 -13.97 2.48
CA GLY A 51 19.75 -13.03 2.98
C GLY A 51 19.29 -11.56 2.98
N TRP A 52 18.04 -11.30 2.62
CA TRP A 52 17.41 -9.98 2.67
C TRP A 52 16.53 -9.84 3.90
N LYS A 53 16.53 -8.65 4.50
CA LYS A 53 15.52 -8.30 5.51
C LYS A 53 14.19 -8.00 4.80
N LYS A 54 13.16 -8.74 5.16
CA LYS A 54 11.81 -8.56 4.65
C LYS A 54 10.94 -7.85 5.68
N ILE A 55 10.18 -6.87 5.20
CA ILE A 55 9.16 -6.15 5.96
C ILE A 55 7.87 -6.23 5.17
N ALA A 56 6.82 -6.85 5.73
CA ALA A 56 5.49 -6.85 5.14
C ALA A 56 4.57 -5.90 5.90
N ILE A 57 3.89 -5.02 5.16
CA ILE A 57 2.97 -4.03 5.70
C ILE A 57 1.57 -4.32 5.15
N PHE A 58 0.62 -4.54 6.05
CA PHE A 58 -0.78 -4.70 5.71
C PHE A 58 -1.50 -3.35 5.79
N MET A 59 -2.12 -2.97 4.67
CA MET A 59 -2.94 -1.77 4.55
C MET A 59 -4.42 -2.15 4.77
N ASN A 60 -5.02 -1.63 5.83
CA ASN A 60 -6.44 -1.79 6.12
C ASN A 60 -7.28 -0.70 5.42
N LEU A 61 -8.61 -0.82 5.50
CA LEU A 61 -9.57 0.07 4.84
C LEU A 61 -9.41 1.57 5.17
N GLN A 62 -8.87 1.88 6.34
CA GLN A 62 -8.69 3.24 6.84
C GLN A 62 -7.35 3.85 6.42
N ASP A 63 -6.37 3.04 6.01
CA ASP A 63 -5.04 3.50 5.62
C ASP A 63 -5.06 4.24 4.28
N VAL A 64 -4.03 5.05 4.01
CA VAL A 64 -3.87 5.69 2.70
C VAL A 64 -3.40 4.66 1.70
N HIS A 65 -4.19 4.38 0.66
CA HIS A 65 -3.90 3.37 -0.37
C HIS A 65 -2.94 3.86 -1.48
N VAL A 66 -1.93 4.63 -1.08
CA VAL A 66 -0.82 5.07 -1.93
C VAL A 66 0.45 4.43 -1.39
N GLN A 67 1.25 3.85 -2.29
CA GLN A 67 2.59 3.36 -1.96
C GLN A 67 3.62 4.33 -2.53
N TRP A 68 4.59 4.71 -1.71
CA TRP A 68 5.69 5.59 -2.08
C TRP A 68 7.00 4.81 -2.17
N VAL A 69 7.93 5.35 -2.95
CA VAL A 69 9.30 4.84 -3.01
C VAL A 69 9.96 5.09 -1.64
N PRO A 70 10.43 4.04 -0.93
CA PRO A 70 10.96 4.18 0.42
C PRO A 70 12.35 4.83 0.45
N TYR A 71 13.08 4.81 -0.66
CA TYR A 71 14.44 5.34 -0.75
C TYR A 71 14.80 5.72 -2.20
N PRO A 72 15.55 6.81 -2.45
CA PRO A 72 15.92 7.21 -3.80
C PRO A 72 16.65 6.10 -4.58
N GLY A 73 16.19 5.83 -5.80
CA GLY A 73 16.77 4.80 -6.64
C GLY A 73 16.20 4.81 -8.06
N LYS A 74 16.87 4.08 -8.95
CA LYS A 74 16.45 3.88 -10.33
C LYS A 74 15.63 2.60 -10.42
N VAL A 75 14.44 2.66 -11.03
CA VAL A 75 13.68 1.45 -11.34
C VAL A 75 14.43 0.66 -12.42
N ILE A 76 14.80 -0.59 -12.08
CA ILE A 76 15.51 -1.49 -13.00
C ILE A 76 14.65 -2.66 -13.48
N SER A 77 13.60 -3.03 -12.74
CA SER A 77 12.64 -4.07 -13.13
C SER A 77 11.24 -3.76 -12.60
N ILE A 78 10.22 -4.16 -13.37
CA ILE A 78 8.82 -4.21 -12.95
C ILE A 78 8.25 -5.55 -13.44
N GLU A 79 7.94 -6.43 -12.51
CA GLU A 79 7.45 -7.78 -12.79
C GLU A 79 6.03 -7.96 -12.26
N LYS A 80 5.14 -8.47 -13.10
CA LYS A 80 3.77 -8.80 -12.71
C LYS A 80 3.70 -10.30 -12.43
N ILE A 81 3.43 -10.65 -11.19
CA ILE A 81 3.27 -12.04 -10.76
C ILE A 81 1.78 -12.30 -10.66
N ASP A 82 1.31 -13.31 -11.40
CA ASP A 82 -0.08 -13.74 -11.30
C ASP A 82 -0.30 -14.61 -10.06
N GLY A 83 -1.53 -14.63 -9.58
CA GLY A 83 -1.88 -15.35 -8.37
C GLY A 83 -3.33 -15.10 -7.94
N PRO A 84 -3.77 -15.78 -6.88
CA PRO A 84 -5.09 -15.59 -6.30
C PRO A 84 -5.21 -14.23 -5.59
N ALA A 85 -6.43 -13.92 -5.14
CA ALA A 85 -6.76 -12.71 -4.39
C ALA A 85 -7.25 -13.06 -2.98
N ARG A 86 -6.35 -13.58 -2.14
CA ARG A 86 -6.64 -13.88 -0.73
C ARG A 86 -6.65 -12.59 0.11
N PRO A 87 -7.36 -12.55 1.25
CA PRO A 87 -7.28 -11.42 2.18
C PRO A 87 -5.83 -11.07 2.56
N GLY A 88 -5.49 -9.77 2.52
CA GLY A 88 -4.11 -9.29 2.64
C GLY A 88 -3.46 -9.51 4.02
N PHE A 89 -4.24 -9.78 5.06
CA PHE A 89 -3.72 -10.07 6.41
C PHE A 89 -3.33 -11.55 6.59
N MET A 90 -3.60 -12.41 5.60
CA MET A 90 -3.24 -13.82 5.67
C MET A 90 -1.78 -14.02 5.28
N PRO A 91 -1.01 -14.93 5.92
CA PRO A 91 0.37 -15.23 5.55
C PRO A 91 0.55 -15.60 4.07
N GLU A 92 -0.44 -16.26 3.49
CA GLU A 92 -0.47 -16.69 2.09
C GLU A 92 -0.67 -15.55 1.09
N ALA A 93 -0.93 -14.33 1.56
CA ALA A 93 -1.09 -13.14 0.72
C ALA A 93 0.19 -12.79 -0.06
N SER A 94 1.36 -13.22 0.43
CA SER A 94 2.65 -13.14 -0.28
C SER A 94 2.66 -13.85 -1.64
N LYS A 95 1.72 -14.79 -1.86
CA LYS A 95 1.54 -15.53 -3.12
C LYS A 95 0.36 -15.01 -3.95
N ASN A 96 -0.25 -13.89 -3.55
CA ASN A 96 -1.31 -13.27 -4.34
C ASN A 96 -0.75 -12.65 -5.61
N LYS A 97 -1.66 -12.25 -6.50
CA LYS A 97 -1.33 -11.35 -7.60
C LYS A 97 -0.63 -10.10 -7.08
N GLN A 98 0.57 -9.82 -7.59
CA GLN A 98 1.41 -8.73 -7.11
C GLN A 98 2.26 -8.13 -8.22
N VAL A 99 2.75 -6.92 -7.97
CA VAL A 99 3.71 -6.23 -8.82
C VAL A 99 4.97 -6.03 -8.02
N VAL A 100 6.07 -6.64 -8.47
CA VAL A 100 7.39 -6.50 -7.85
C VAL A 100 8.13 -5.42 -8.62
N THR A 101 8.59 -4.39 -7.91
CA THR A 101 9.40 -3.30 -8.48
C THR A 101 10.77 -3.34 -7.83
N THR A 102 11.81 -3.50 -8.65
CA THR A 102 13.20 -3.55 -8.17
C THR A 102 13.87 -2.21 -8.43
N LEU A 103 14.52 -1.67 -7.40
CA LEU A 103 15.24 -0.41 -7.44
C LEU A 103 16.74 -0.68 -7.30
N GLU A 104 17.55 -0.03 -8.15
CA GLU A 104 18.98 0.15 -7.93
C GLU A 104 19.16 1.40 -7.07
N THR A 105 19.71 1.24 -5.88
CA THR A 105 19.90 2.31 -4.90
C THR A 105 21.38 2.50 -4.54
N SER A 106 21.71 3.58 -3.84
CA SER A 106 23.06 3.75 -3.29
C SER A 106 23.41 2.76 -2.18
N LEU A 107 22.43 2.01 -1.65
CA LEU A 107 22.61 1.05 -0.56
C LEU A 107 22.88 -0.38 -1.05
N GLY A 108 22.79 -0.62 -2.36
CA GLY A 108 22.75 -1.96 -2.96
C GLY A 108 21.35 -2.31 -3.47
#